data_AF-A0A7Y6PQR5-F1
#
_entry.id   AF-A0A7Y6PQR5-F1
#
_cell.length_a   1.000
_cell.length_b   1.000
_cell.length_c   1.000
_cell.angle_alpha   90.00
_cell.angle_beta   90.00
_cell.angle_gamma   90.00
#
_symmetry.space_group_name_H-M   'P 1'
#
loop_
_entity.id
_entity.type
_entity.pdbx_description
1 polymer ?
#
loop_
_entity_poly.entity_id
_entity_poly.type
_entity_poly.pdbx_seq_one_letter_code
_entity_poly.pdbx_strand_id
1 'polypeptide(L)'
;MRSTLFLLLGFAACAEPTNPDDVVGPFTGEPRRFVVEKIQLPMTNTFAREWAEDLNGDHTGDNQLGMVIGTLATQGDVTEYGDQMVEAGAIASSVIITADDFTNDPTVSVLYLGADGDTGIEVGGSLENGVFTPNRTRETSVPGAASLHLPVFVSADPSIIPAIGLEIELTADGAGGFDAELHGLVPHDQVVTAAYAGISQMLAEEPREHVGMLSILDSSPRDGVVMREEFAQTDLIKALLAPDVTYRGQETLSLGFRVHLRACAEGTCTPAPRASCFDRVRDGSETGVDCGGTCRTCAAGQTCSAPTDCESGVCESGVCGAPSCSNGVRDGVETDVDCGFSCGDCAVGKTCLRNADCASGQCGPPCEPGSLFCDSGISFETCR
;
A
#
# COMPACT_ATOMS: atom_id res chain seq x y z
N MET A 1 -63.81 4.68 13.98
CA MET A 1 -62.44 5.06 13.60
C MET A 1 -61.74 5.56 14.86
N ARG A 2 -60.88 4.72 15.47
CA ARG A 2 -60.09 5.09 16.65
C ARG A 2 -58.73 5.60 16.17
N SER A 3 -58.42 6.86 16.43
CA SER A 3 -57.09 7.44 16.20
C SER A 3 -56.13 6.95 17.27
N THR A 4 -55.08 6.26 16.84
CA THR A 4 -53.95 5.89 17.70
C THR A 4 -52.83 6.90 17.44
N LEU A 5 -52.59 7.78 18.41
CA LEU A 5 -51.49 8.73 18.40
C LEU A 5 -50.22 7.98 18.85
N PHE A 6 -49.31 7.70 17.91
CA PHE A 6 -47.98 7.16 18.25
C PHE A 6 -47.07 8.32 18.63
N LEU A 7 -46.73 8.39 19.92
CA LEU A 7 -45.70 9.28 20.45
C LEU A 7 -44.34 8.62 20.16
N LEU A 8 -43.61 9.13 19.17
CA LEU A 8 -42.21 8.76 18.91
C LEU A 8 -41.32 9.51 19.91
N LEU A 9 -40.97 8.85 21.01
CA LEU A 9 -39.84 9.24 21.86
C LEU A 9 -38.55 8.75 21.19
N GLY A 10 -37.88 9.64 20.47
CA GLY A 10 -36.50 9.43 20.04
C GLY A 10 -35.56 9.66 21.22
N PHE A 11 -35.10 8.59 21.85
CA PHE A 11 -33.90 8.64 22.70
C PHE A 11 -32.69 8.54 21.77
N ALA A 12 -32.04 9.67 21.49
CA ALA A 12 -30.66 9.66 21.07
C ALA A 12 -29.85 9.27 22.32
N ALA A 13 -29.48 8.00 22.42
CA ALA A 13 -28.51 7.56 23.40
C ALA A 13 -27.13 8.05 22.93
N CYS A 14 -26.72 9.24 23.37
CA CYS A 14 -25.30 9.58 23.39
C CYS A 14 -24.68 8.61 24.40
N ALA A 15 -23.91 7.64 23.93
CA ALA A 15 -23.03 6.89 24.82
C ALA A 15 -22.07 7.92 25.43
N GLU A 16 -22.17 8.18 26.73
CA GLU A 16 -21.17 8.96 27.44
C GLU A 16 -19.81 8.25 27.27
N PRO A 17 -18.73 8.98 27.00
CA PRO A 17 -17.41 8.38 26.93
C PRO A 17 -17.13 7.66 28.25
N THR A 18 -16.70 6.40 28.15
CA THR A 18 -16.42 5.60 29.35
C THR A 18 -15.10 6.01 30.01
N ASN A 19 -14.25 6.74 29.28
CA ASN A 19 -13.06 7.38 29.81
C ASN A 19 -13.33 8.89 30.01
N PRO A 20 -13.25 9.41 31.25
CA PRO A 20 -13.49 10.83 31.53
C PRO A 20 -12.44 11.77 30.93
N ASP A 21 -11.28 11.26 30.53
CA ASP A 21 -10.20 12.04 29.92
C ASP A 21 -10.35 12.14 28.39
N ASP A 22 -11.32 11.44 27.78
CA ASP A 22 -11.62 11.58 26.36
C ASP A 22 -12.15 12.99 26.05
N VAL A 23 -11.46 13.69 25.15
CA VAL A 23 -11.98 14.91 24.55
C VAL A 23 -13.06 14.54 23.52
N VAL A 24 -14.31 14.79 23.88
CA VAL A 24 -15.48 14.56 23.02
C VAL A 24 -16.16 15.87 22.67
N GLY A 25 -16.88 15.88 21.54
CA GLY A 25 -17.63 17.04 21.10
C GLY A 25 -18.77 17.46 22.08
N PRO A 26 -19.42 18.59 21.81
CA PRO A 26 -19.34 19.36 20.57
C PRO A 26 -18.01 20.11 20.44
N PHE A 27 -17.38 19.97 19.28
CA PHE A 27 -16.19 20.72 18.90
C PHE A 27 -16.62 22.10 18.38
N THR A 28 -15.92 23.14 18.80
CA THR A 28 -16.21 24.53 18.44
C THR A 28 -15.17 25.09 17.47
N GLY A 29 -15.55 26.13 16.73
CA GLY A 29 -14.72 26.74 15.70
C GLY A 29 -15.21 26.51 14.27
N GLU A 30 -14.62 27.24 13.33
CA GLU A 30 -14.87 27.06 11.89
C GLU A 30 -13.99 25.91 11.37
N PRO A 31 -14.56 24.84 10.79
CA PRO A 31 -13.78 23.75 10.22
C PRO A 31 -12.89 24.24 9.08
N ARG A 32 -11.59 23.97 9.17
CA ARG A 32 -10.60 24.32 8.13
C ARG A 32 -10.05 23.08 7.47
N ARG A 33 -10.01 23.11 6.13
CA ARG A 33 -9.46 22.01 5.32
C ARG A 33 -7.99 22.26 4.99
N PHE A 34 -7.20 21.21 5.16
CA PHE A 34 -5.81 21.09 4.78
C PHE A 34 -5.68 19.94 3.78
N VAL A 35 -4.86 20.11 2.75
CA VAL A 35 -4.50 19.00 1.86
C VAL A 35 -3.24 18.34 2.34
N VAL A 36 -3.17 17.02 2.17
CA VAL A 36 -1.93 16.29 2.24
C VAL A 36 -1.14 16.61 0.98
N GLU A 37 0.01 17.26 1.11
CA GLU A 37 0.90 17.51 -0.04
C GLU A 37 2.07 16.53 -0.11
N LYS A 38 2.34 15.81 0.98
CA LYS A 38 3.37 14.79 1.06
C LYS A 38 2.96 13.67 1.99
N ILE A 39 3.21 12.43 1.57
CA ILE A 39 3.08 11.22 2.40
C ILE A 39 4.45 10.57 2.53
N GLN A 40 4.86 10.32 3.77
CA GLN A 40 6.12 9.67 4.08
C GLN A 40 5.81 8.34 4.76
N LEU A 41 6.14 7.25 4.06
CA LEU A 41 6.11 5.91 4.60
C LEU A 41 7.48 5.54 5.20
N PRO A 42 7.54 4.69 6.24
CA PRO A 42 8.79 4.30 6.86
C PRO A 42 9.58 3.32 5.98
N MET A 43 10.36 3.87 5.04
CA MET A 43 11.15 3.10 4.06
C MET A 43 12.31 2.29 4.67
N THR A 44 12.48 2.32 6.00
CA THR A 44 13.46 1.51 6.72
C THR A 44 12.89 1.05 8.06
N ASN A 45 13.40 -0.07 8.56
CA ASN A 45 13.08 -0.55 9.91
C ASN A 45 13.55 0.40 11.03
N THR A 46 14.39 1.39 10.74
CA THR A 46 14.73 2.44 11.69
C THR A 46 13.60 3.44 11.80
N PHE A 47 13.13 3.97 10.66
CA PHE A 47 11.99 4.89 10.63
C PHE A 47 10.70 4.23 11.11
N ALA A 48 10.48 2.95 10.79
CA ALA A 48 9.32 2.22 11.30
C ALA A 48 9.26 2.22 12.83
N ARG A 49 10.40 2.05 13.50
CA ARG A 49 10.50 2.10 14.98
C ARG A 49 10.47 3.52 15.53
N GLU A 50 11.05 4.48 14.81
CA GLU A 50 11.02 5.90 15.21
C GLU A 50 9.59 6.44 15.21
N TRP A 51 8.76 5.98 14.27
CA TRP A 51 7.37 6.42 14.10
C TRP A 51 6.38 5.41 14.69
N ALA A 52 6.83 4.55 15.60
CA ALA A 52 5.97 3.60 16.29
C ALA A 52 5.39 4.24 17.55
N GLU A 53 4.13 3.92 17.86
CA GLU A 53 3.44 4.41 19.06
C GLU A 53 2.88 3.23 19.85
N ASP A 54 2.79 3.35 21.18
CA ASP A 54 2.28 2.30 22.06
C ASP A 54 0.73 2.32 22.05
N LEU A 55 0.14 1.61 21.08
CA LEU A 55 -1.30 1.61 20.81
C LEU A 55 -2.08 0.69 21.74
N ASN A 56 -1.40 -0.24 22.41
CA ASN A 56 -2.02 -1.26 23.24
C ASN A 56 -1.70 -1.13 24.75
N GLY A 57 -0.77 -0.24 25.12
CA GLY A 57 -0.36 0.04 26.50
C GLY A 57 0.70 -0.91 27.08
N ASP A 58 1.43 -1.65 26.25
CA ASP A 58 2.48 -2.59 26.68
C ASP A 58 3.88 -1.94 26.81
N HIS A 59 3.98 -0.63 26.56
CA HIS A 59 5.21 0.17 26.58
C HIS A 59 6.22 -0.17 25.48
N THR A 60 5.77 -0.83 24.41
CA THR A 60 6.51 -1.04 23.17
C THR A 60 5.82 -0.25 22.06
N GLY A 61 6.61 0.37 21.18
CA GLY A 61 6.04 1.03 20.00
C GLY A 61 5.54 -0.01 18.99
N ASP A 62 4.30 0.16 18.54
CA ASP A 62 3.63 -0.64 17.53
C ASP A 62 3.73 0.06 16.15
N ASN A 63 4.36 -0.59 15.16
CA ASN A 63 4.30 -0.18 13.75
C ASN A 63 4.66 -1.35 12.79
N GLN A 64 3.90 -2.44 12.85
CA GLN A 64 4.17 -3.65 12.08
C GLN A 64 4.06 -3.41 10.58
N LEU A 65 3.05 -2.66 10.10
CA LEU A 65 2.99 -2.30 8.67
C LEU A 65 4.19 -1.47 8.24
N GLY A 66 4.71 -0.60 9.11
CA GLY A 66 5.93 0.13 8.82
C GLY A 66 7.15 -0.77 8.67
N MET A 67 7.27 -1.82 9.50
CA MET A 67 8.33 -2.83 9.38
C MET A 67 8.21 -3.64 8.08
N VAL A 68 6.99 -3.94 7.64
CA VAL A 68 6.72 -4.61 6.36
C VAL A 68 7.14 -3.69 5.20
N ILE A 69 6.71 -2.43 5.20
CA ILE A 69 7.10 -1.44 4.19
C ILE A 69 8.62 -1.28 4.13
N GLY A 70 9.28 -1.14 5.29
CA GLY A 70 10.73 -1.06 5.36
C GLY A 70 11.43 -2.29 4.77
N THR A 71 10.84 -3.48 4.87
CA THR A 71 11.36 -4.71 4.26
C THR A 71 11.15 -4.71 2.74
N LEU A 72 9.95 -4.39 2.27
CA LEU A 72 9.63 -4.29 0.83
C LEU A 72 10.50 -3.24 0.13
N ALA A 73 10.78 -2.12 0.81
CA ALA A 73 11.66 -1.08 0.28
C ALA A 73 13.08 -1.60 -0.01
N THR A 74 13.61 -2.55 0.78
CA THR A 74 14.91 -3.17 0.50
C THR A 74 14.92 -4.06 -0.75
N GLN A 75 13.74 -4.48 -1.20
CA GLN A 75 13.55 -5.30 -2.39
C GLN A 75 13.23 -4.46 -3.64
N GLY A 76 13.01 -3.15 -3.48
CA GLY A 76 12.57 -2.26 -4.56
C GLY A 76 11.07 -2.35 -4.85
N ASP A 77 10.29 -2.96 -3.94
CA ASP A 77 8.86 -3.22 -4.14
C ASP A 77 7.95 -2.10 -3.58
N VAL A 78 8.54 -1.01 -3.07
CA VAL A 78 7.82 0.16 -2.55
C VAL A 78 8.01 1.35 -3.48
N THR A 79 6.94 2.08 -3.76
CA THR A 79 7.00 3.24 -4.65
C THR A 79 7.77 4.40 -4.02
N GLU A 80 8.64 5.02 -4.82
CA GLU A 80 9.25 6.32 -4.51
C GLU A 80 8.45 7.49 -5.11
N TYR A 81 7.35 7.20 -5.79
CA TYR A 81 6.54 8.17 -6.54
C TYR A 81 5.34 8.73 -5.77
N GLY A 82 5.30 8.58 -4.44
CA GLY A 82 4.19 9.02 -3.61
C GLY A 82 3.88 10.51 -3.74
N ASP A 83 4.93 11.35 -3.81
CA ASP A 83 4.78 12.80 -4.01
C ASP A 83 4.09 13.10 -5.36
N GLN A 84 4.49 12.40 -6.44
CA GLN A 84 3.86 12.55 -7.75
C GLN A 84 2.41 12.05 -7.77
N MET A 85 2.09 10.97 -7.04
CA MET A 85 0.71 10.47 -6.93
C MET A 85 -0.21 11.48 -6.23
N VAL A 86 0.31 12.21 -5.24
CA VAL A 86 -0.41 13.32 -4.59
C VAL A 86 -0.58 14.48 -5.56
N GLU A 87 0.48 14.88 -6.27
CA GLU A 87 0.42 15.97 -7.26
C GLU A 87 -0.54 15.68 -8.42
N ALA A 88 -0.57 14.44 -8.90
CA ALA A 88 -1.48 13.96 -9.94
C ALA A 88 -2.94 13.86 -9.47
N GLY A 89 -3.17 13.77 -8.16
CA GLY A 89 -4.48 13.59 -7.55
C GLY A 89 -4.94 12.13 -7.48
N ALA A 90 -4.07 11.15 -7.77
CA ALA A 90 -4.33 9.75 -7.43
C ALA A 90 -4.49 9.56 -5.93
N ILE A 91 -3.78 10.37 -5.13
CA ILE A 91 -3.98 10.50 -3.70
C ILE A 91 -4.45 11.91 -3.39
N ALA A 92 -5.74 12.05 -3.12
CA ALA A 92 -6.40 13.32 -2.83
C ALA A 92 -6.77 13.44 -1.35
N SER A 93 -5.85 13.04 -0.47
CA SER A 93 -6.10 13.04 0.97
C SER A 93 -6.22 14.46 1.52
N SER A 94 -7.12 14.64 2.47
CA SER A 94 -7.28 15.92 3.19
C SER A 94 -7.60 15.70 4.65
N VAL A 95 -7.28 16.72 5.45
CA VAL A 95 -7.55 16.78 6.88
C VAL A 95 -8.44 17.97 7.16
N ILE A 96 -9.51 17.77 7.92
CA ILE A 96 -10.37 18.84 8.41
C ILE A 96 -10.11 19.01 9.90
N ILE A 97 -9.73 20.21 10.31
CA ILE A 97 -9.47 20.56 11.70
C ILE A 97 -10.55 21.55 12.16
N THR A 98 -11.26 21.21 13.24
CA THR A 98 -12.23 22.08 13.89
C THR A 98 -11.66 22.55 15.23
N ALA A 99 -11.33 23.84 15.30
CA ALA A 99 -10.79 24.50 16.49
C ALA A 99 -11.11 26.00 16.48
N ASP A 100 -11.31 26.57 17.66
CA ASP A 100 -11.45 28.01 17.88
C ASP A 100 -10.09 28.73 17.78
N ASP A 101 -9.02 28.11 18.28
CA ASP A 101 -7.64 28.63 18.24
C ASP A 101 -6.65 27.52 17.87
N PHE A 102 -5.79 27.78 16.87
CA PHE A 102 -4.82 26.78 16.37
C PHE A 102 -3.53 26.73 17.20
N THR A 103 -3.47 27.49 18.29
CA THR A 103 -2.36 27.52 19.25
C THR A 103 -2.73 26.81 20.54
N ASN A 104 -3.87 27.14 21.14
CA ASN A 104 -4.32 26.54 22.39
C ASN A 104 -5.83 26.37 22.37
N ASP A 105 -6.31 25.14 22.35
CA ASP A 105 -7.74 24.83 22.32
C ASP A 105 -7.97 23.47 23.02
N PRO A 106 -8.75 23.42 24.10
CA PRO A 106 -8.98 22.18 24.83
C PRO A 106 -9.92 21.19 24.11
N THR A 107 -10.61 21.60 23.04
CA THR A 107 -11.66 20.83 22.37
C THR A 107 -11.53 20.90 20.85
N VAL A 108 -10.63 20.10 20.30
CA VAL A 108 -10.30 20.07 18.87
C VAL A 108 -10.75 18.75 18.26
N SER A 109 -11.26 18.80 17.04
CA SER A 109 -11.45 17.61 16.20
C SER A 109 -10.56 17.62 14.98
N VAL A 110 -10.07 16.44 14.62
CA VAL A 110 -9.28 16.18 13.41
C VAL A 110 -9.92 15.04 12.63
N LEU A 111 -10.35 15.31 11.40
CA LEU A 111 -10.93 14.30 10.50
C LEU A 111 -10.01 14.08 9.31
N TYR A 112 -9.52 12.85 9.14
CA TYR A 112 -8.78 12.45 7.95
C TYR A 112 -9.72 11.86 6.89
N LEU A 113 -9.52 12.26 5.65
CA LEU A 113 -10.22 11.75 4.47
C LEU A 113 -9.16 11.30 3.44
N GLY A 114 -9.15 10.04 3.03
CA GLY A 114 -8.17 9.51 2.07
C GLY A 114 -8.41 9.96 0.62
N ALA A 115 -9.67 10.22 0.28
CA ALA A 115 -10.07 10.79 -0.99
C ALA A 115 -11.33 11.66 -0.85
N ASP A 116 -11.62 12.45 -1.88
CA ASP A 116 -12.87 13.20 -1.96
C ASP A 116 -14.08 12.26 -1.95
N GLY A 117 -14.98 12.47 -0.98
CA GLY A 117 -16.18 11.65 -0.79
C GLY A 117 -16.02 10.50 0.19
N ASP A 118 -14.81 10.24 0.70
CA ASP A 118 -14.59 9.32 1.80
C ASP A 118 -15.29 9.80 3.08
N THR A 119 -15.50 8.85 3.99
CA THR A 119 -16.02 9.11 5.33
C THR A 119 -15.00 8.67 6.37
N GLY A 120 -14.98 9.35 7.51
CA GLY A 120 -14.17 8.98 8.67
C GLY A 120 -14.88 9.30 9.98
N ILE A 121 -14.25 8.89 11.08
CA ILE A 121 -14.64 9.25 12.45
C ILE A 121 -13.60 10.25 12.94
N GLU A 122 -14.07 11.41 13.39
CA GLU A 122 -13.21 12.47 13.92
C GLU A 122 -12.40 11.99 15.13
N VAL A 123 -11.13 12.38 15.17
CA VAL A 123 -10.23 12.21 16.31
C VAL A 123 -10.38 13.44 17.21
N GLY A 124 -10.84 13.24 18.44
CA GLY A 124 -10.86 14.30 19.45
C GLY A 124 -9.50 14.48 20.12
N GLY A 125 -9.21 15.68 20.60
CA GLY A 125 -8.00 15.97 21.37
C GLY A 125 -7.87 17.45 21.74
N SER A 126 -6.70 17.85 22.22
CA SER A 126 -6.41 19.25 22.59
C SER A 126 -5.19 19.79 21.87
N LEU A 127 -5.23 21.09 21.57
CA LEU A 127 -4.08 21.87 21.11
C LEU A 127 -3.43 22.57 22.29
N GLU A 128 -2.10 22.43 22.42
CA GLU A 128 -1.28 23.20 23.35
C GLU A 128 -0.01 23.66 22.65
N ASN A 129 0.25 24.98 22.64
CA ASN A 129 1.39 25.59 21.95
C ASN A 129 1.53 25.18 20.47
N GLY A 130 0.40 24.98 19.77
CA GLY A 130 0.37 24.59 18.36
C GLY A 130 0.65 23.11 18.10
N VAL A 131 0.66 22.29 19.16
CA VAL A 131 0.77 20.83 19.07
C VAL A 131 -0.56 20.22 19.46
N PHE A 132 -1.17 19.45 18.55
CA PHE A 132 -2.41 18.72 18.82
C PHE A 132 -2.06 17.33 19.35
N THR A 133 -2.59 17.02 20.54
CA THR A 133 -2.49 15.70 21.16
C THR A 133 -3.85 15.02 21.08
N PRO A 134 -3.98 13.87 20.38
CA PRO A 134 -5.23 13.15 20.24
C PRO A 134 -5.59 12.35 21.50
N ASN A 135 -6.86 11.97 21.62
CA ASN A 135 -7.27 10.89 22.50
C ASN A 135 -6.53 9.60 22.10
N ARG A 136 -5.78 9.02 23.04
CA ARG A 136 -4.93 7.85 22.77
C ARG A 136 -5.75 6.57 22.60
N THR A 137 -5.46 5.79 21.58
CA THR A 137 -6.12 4.52 21.23
C THR A 137 -6.13 3.53 22.37
N ARG A 138 -5.03 3.45 23.13
CA ARG A 138 -4.92 2.59 24.31
C ARG A 138 -5.86 2.95 25.45
N GLU A 139 -6.31 4.20 25.51
CA GLU A 139 -7.10 4.75 26.62
C GLU A 139 -8.53 5.10 26.21
N THR A 140 -8.75 5.43 24.94
CA THR A 140 -9.96 6.10 24.49
C THR A 140 -11.15 5.16 24.26
N SER A 141 -12.34 5.66 24.60
CA SER A 141 -13.61 5.03 24.28
C SER A 141 -14.17 5.46 22.92
N VAL A 142 -13.67 6.57 22.35
CA VAL A 142 -14.12 7.21 21.10
C VAL A 142 -13.01 7.28 20.03
N PRO A 143 -12.47 6.13 19.59
CA PRO A 143 -11.36 6.10 18.63
C PRO A 143 -11.76 6.67 17.26
N GLY A 144 -10.81 7.33 16.60
CA GLY A 144 -10.95 7.73 15.21
C GLY A 144 -10.90 6.57 14.23
N ALA A 145 -11.30 6.83 12.99
CA ALA A 145 -11.23 5.88 11.89
C ALA A 145 -11.20 6.60 10.54
N ALA A 146 -10.53 6.03 9.55
CA ALA A 146 -10.50 6.58 8.20
C ALA A 146 -10.19 5.51 7.14
N SER A 147 -10.56 5.78 5.89
CA SER A 147 -9.98 5.09 4.74
C SER A 147 -8.67 5.79 4.36
N LEU A 148 -7.54 5.11 4.51
CA LEU A 148 -6.23 5.64 4.15
C LEU A 148 -5.89 5.23 2.72
N HIS A 149 -5.45 6.18 1.90
CA HIS A 149 -4.97 5.93 0.54
C HIS A 149 -3.46 6.07 0.54
N LEU A 150 -2.73 4.96 0.64
CA LEU A 150 -1.28 4.96 0.84
C LEU A 150 -0.52 4.46 -0.39
N PRO A 151 0.56 5.16 -0.81
CA PRO A 151 1.40 4.73 -1.93
C PRO A 151 2.37 3.64 -1.46
N VAL A 152 1.88 2.40 -1.28
CA VAL A 152 2.68 1.32 -0.69
C VAL A 152 3.53 0.58 -1.74
N PHE A 153 2.93 0.16 -2.85
CA PHE A 153 3.63 -0.70 -3.81
C PHE A 153 4.10 0.10 -5.02
N VAL A 154 5.26 -0.28 -5.56
CA VAL A 154 5.67 0.23 -6.88
C VAL A 154 4.70 -0.29 -7.95
N SER A 155 4.49 0.51 -9.01
CA SER A 155 3.66 0.11 -10.16
C SER A 155 2.25 -0.41 -9.82
N ALA A 156 1.66 0.13 -8.75
CA ALA A 156 0.29 -0.15 -8.33
C ALA A 156 -0.45 1.14 -7.96
N ASP A 157 -1.78 1.09 -8.01
CA ASP A 157 -2.62 2.14 -7.46
C ASP A 157 -2.41 2.28 -5.94
N PRO A 158 -2.73 3.44 -5.33
CA PRO A 158 -2.67 3.61 -3.89
C PRO A 158 -3.51 2.55 -3.16
N SER A 159 -2.91 1.92 -2.16
CA SER A 159 -3.57 0.93 -1.30
C SER A 159 -4.63 1.61 -0.44
N ILE A 160 -5.86 1.12 -0.53
CA ILE A 160 -6.99 1.56 0.30
C ILE A 160 -7.01 0.73 1.59
N ILE A 161 -6.70 1.37 2.71
CA ILE A 161 -6.46 0.72 4.01
C ILE A 161 -7.44 1.29 5.04
N PRO A 162 -8.43 0.53 5.51
CA PRO A 162 -9.36 0.99 6.53
C PRO A 162 -8.68 0.96 7.91
N ALA A 163 -8.39 2.14 8.45
CA ALA A 163 -7.82 2.31 9.78
C ALA A 163 -8.91 2.52 10.85
N ILE A 164 -8.73 1.88 11.99
CA ILE A 164 -9.48 2.04 13.23
C ILE A 164 -8.51 2.42 14.35
N GLY A 165 -8.99 3.04 15.43
CA GLY A 165 -8.06 3.51 16.48
C GLY A 165 -7.08 4.52 15.90
N LEU A 166 -7.55 5.40 15.02
CA LEU A 166 -6.69 6.37 14.36
C LEU A 166 -6.34 7.47 15.36
N GLU A 167 -5.05 7.70 15.55
CA GLU A 167 -4.45 8.84 16.22
C GLU A 167 -3.79 9.72 15.17
N ILE A 168 -3.95 11.04 15.32
CA ILE A 168 -3.32 12.01 14.44
C ILE A 168 -2.70 13.06 15.35
N GLU A 169 -1.38 13.09 15.46
CA GLU A 169 -0.67 14.17 16.13
C GLU A 169 -0.34 15.25 15.11
N LEU A 170 -0.55 16.52 15.46
CA LEU A 170 -0.24 17.64 14.57
C LEU A 170 0.75 18.57 15.24
N THR A 171 1.76 19.01 14.49
CA THR A 171 2.69 20.06 14.91
C THR A 171 2.66 21.19 13.89
N ALA A 172 2.37 22.41 14.33
CA ALA A 172 2.35 23.57 13.45
C ALA A 172 3.72 23.78 12.78
N ASP A 173 3.73 23.96 11.46
CA ASP A 173 4.95 24.09 10.66
C ASP A 173 5.53 25.53 10.62
N GLY A 174 4.79 26.49 11.16
CA GLY A 174 5.12 27.93 11.11
C GLY A 174 4.84 28.63 9.77
N ALA A 175 4.39 27.89 8.74
CA ALA A 175 3.95 28.39 7.44
C ALA A 175 2.41 28.40 7.29
N GLY A 176 1.68 28.00 8.34
CA GLY A 176 0.23 27.95 8.37
C GLY A 176 -0.34 26.57 8.01
N GLY A 177 0.53 25.56 7.90
CA GLY A 177 0.22 24.15 7.78
C GLY A 177 0.59 23.36 9.03
N PHE A 178 0.69 22.05 8.88
CA PHE A 178 1.02 21.10 9.95
C PHE A 178 1.88 19.96 9.41
N ASP A 179 2.88 19.56 10.18
CA ASP A 179 3.42 18.21 10.09
C ASP A 179 2.54 17.30 10.94
N ALA A 180 2.17 16.13 10.41
CA ALA A 180 1.30 15.19 11.09
C ALA A 180 1.91 13.80 11.17
N GLU A 181 1.82 13.19 12.35
CA GLU A 181 2.14 11.78 12.57
C GLU A 181 0.83 11.03 12.76
N LEU A 182 0.61 9.98 11.97
CA LEU A 182 -0.60 9.18 11.99
C LEU A 182 -0.26 7.77 12.46
N HIS A 183 -1.00 7.32 13.47
CA HIS A 183 -0.91 5.97 14.00
C HIS A 183 -2.27 5.34 14.04
N GLY A 184 -2.33 4.02 13.92
CA GLY A 184 -3.58 3.31 14.12
C GLY A 184 -3.47 1.85 13.80
N LEU A 185 -4.64 1.23 13.68
CA LEU A 185 -4.78 -0.20 13.57
C LEU A 185 -5.56 -0.55 12.32
N VAL A 186 -5.15 -1.60 11.63
CA VAL A 186 -5.87 -2.13 10.48
C VAL A 186 -6.35 -3.54 10.82
N PRO A 187 -7.64 -3.84 10.66
CA PRO A 187 -8.14 -5.22 10.69
C PRO A 187 -7.30 -6.16 9.82
N HIS A 188 -6.85 -7.28 10.38
CA HIS A 188 -5.94 -8.20 9.69
C HIS A 188 -6.48 -8.67 8.32
N ASP A 189 -7.78 -8.98 8.22
CA ASP A 189 -8.43 -9.37 6.96
C ASP A 189 -8.39 -8.26 5.90
N GLN A 190 -8.49 -7.00 6.32
CA GLN A 190 -8.43 -5.84 5.45
C GLN A 190 -6.99 -5.57 4.97
N VAL A 191 -5.99 -5.75 5.84
CA VAL A 191 -4.57 -5.68 5.44
C VAL A 191 -4.26 -6.70 4.37
N VAL A 192 -4.63 -7.97 4.60
CA VAL A 192 -4.38 -9.05 3.63
C VAL A 192 -5.06 -8.75 2.29
N THR A 193 -6.27 -8.20 2.33
CA THR A 193 -7.01 -7.81 1.13
C THR A 193 -6.33 -6.69 0.36
N ALA A 194 -5.90 -5.62 1.04
CA ALA A 194 -5.20 -4.49 0.44
C ALA A 194 -3.82 -4.89 -0.11
N ALA A 195 -3.05 -5.67 0.66
CA ALA A 195 -1.75 -6.17 0.26
C ALA A 195 -1.85 -7.08 -0.98
N TYR A 196 -2.84 -7.99 -1.01
CA TYR A 196 -3.07 -8.82 -2.20
C TYR A 196 -3.37 -7.97 -3.44
N ALA A 197 -4.23 -6.96 -3.33
CA ALA A 197 -4.60 -6.12 -4.45
C ALA A 197 -3.38 -5.37 -5.03
N GLY A 198 -2.60 -4.71 -4.16
CA GLY A 198 -1.43 -3.96 -4.59
C GLY A 198 -0.32 -4.85 -5.16
N ILE A 199 0.01 -5.96 -4.48
CA ILE A 199 1.02 -6.91 -4.98
C ILE A 199 0.60 -7.53 -6.30
N SER A 200 -0.66 -7.93 -6.44
CA SER A 200 -1.14 -8.53 -7.70
C SER A 200 -1.05 -7.55 -8.86
N GLN A 201 -1.36 -6.27 -8.62
CA GLN A 201 -1.23 -5.23 -9.63
C GLN A 201 0.24 -5.00 -10.00
N MET A 202 1.11 -4.81 -9.00
CA MET A 202 2.55 -4.62 -9.21
C MET A 202 3.17 -5.77 -10.03
N LEU A 203 2.85 -7.03 -9.68
CA LEU A 203 3.33 -8.21 -10.40
C LEU A 203 2.76 -8.32 -11.81
N ALA A 204 1.53 -7.86 -12.05
CA ALA A 204 0.92 -7.90 -13.38
C ALA A 204 1.44 -6.78 -14.29
N GLU A 205 1.84 -5.64 -13.73
CA GLU A 205 2.30 -4.48 -14.47
C GLU A 205 3.79 -4.54 -14.81
N GLU A 206 4.62 -5.11 -13.93
CA GLU A 206 6.08 -5.26 -14.15
C GLU A 206 6.61 -6.63 -13.66
N PRO A 207 6.10 -7.77 -14.17
CA PRO A 207 6.46 -9.11 -13.67
C PRO A 207 7.96 -9.40 -13.71
N ARG A 208 8.70 -8.83 -14.69
CA ARG A 208 10.15 -9.03 -14.86
C ARG A 208 10.99 -8.38 -13.77
N GLU A 209 10.55 -7.24 -13.26
CA GLU A 209 11.25 -6.53 -12.19
C GLU A 209 11.00 -7.23 -10.84
N HIS A 210 9.91 -7.99 -10.74
CA HIS A 210 9.46 -8.64 -9.50
C HIS A 210 9.44 -10.18 -9.55
N VAL A 211 10.20 -10.82 -10.47
CA VAL A 211 10.20 -12.30 -10.61
C VAL A 211 10.62 -13.00 -9.32
N GLY A 212 11.49 -12.37 -8.52
CA GLY A 212 11.87 -12.88 -7.20
C GLY A 212 10.66 -13.06 -6.28
N MET A 213 9.84 -12.02 -6.10
CA MET A 213 8.64 -12.09 -5.29
C MET A 213 7.58 -13.00 -5.93
N LEU A 214 7.38 -12.91 -7.24
CA LEU A 214 6.46 -13.81 -7.96
C LEU A 214 6.84 -15.27 -7.75
N SER A 215 8.13 -15.61 -7.76
CA SER A 215 8.59 -16.99 -7.56
C SER A 215 8.34 -17.56 -6.17
N ILE A 216 8.14 -16.69 -5.18
CA ILE A 216 7.78 -17.04 -3.80
C ILE A 216 6.26 -17.21 -3.69
N LEU A 217 5.49 -16.32 -4.32
CA LEU A 217 4.04 -16.25 -4.17
C LEU A 217 3.28 -17.21 -5.09
N ASP A 218 3.73 -17.35 -6.35
CA ASP A 218 3.17 -18.29 -7.32
C ASP A 218 3.87 -19.65 -7.17
N SER A 219 3.24 -20.50 -6.37
CA SER A 219 3.84 -21.74 -5.88
C SER A 219 3.22 -22.97 -6.54
N SER A 220 1.90 -23.00 -6.76
CA SER A 220 1.20 -24.11 -7.39
C SER A 220 -0.26 -23.78 -7.74
N PRO A 221 -0.64 -23.86 -9.04
CA PRO A 221 0.19 -24.09 -10.21
C PRO A 221 1.02 -22.86 -10.58
N ARG A 222 2.26 -23.06 -11.05
CA ARG A 222 3.16 -21.99 -11.51
C ARG A 222 2.74 -21.46 -12.87
N ASP A 223 1.72 -20.60 -12.88
CA ASP A 223 1.12 -20.07 -14.09
C ASP A 223 1.43 -18.58 -14.35
N GLY A 224 2.17 -17.93 -13.45
CA GLY A 224 2.50 -16.51 -13.53
C GLY A 224 1.45 -15.59 -12.92
N VAL A 225 0.39 -16.13 -12.32
CA VAL A 225 -0.71 -15.36 -11.71
C VAL A 225 -0.88 -15.76 -10.26
N VAL A 226 -0.66 -14.83 -9.34
CA VAL A 226 -0.83 -15.10 -7.90
C VAL A 226 -2.31 -15.11 -7.53
N MET A 227 -2.85 -16.29 -7.23
CA MET A 227 -4.21 -16.43 -6.73
C MET A 227 -4.29 -16.03 -5.24
N ARG A 228 -5.48 -15.60 -4.77
CA ARG A 228 -5.69 -15.22 -3.35
C ARG A 228 -5.31 -16.34 -2.40
N GLU A 229 -5.61 -17.58 -2.77
CA GLU A 229 -5.30 -18.76 -1.99
C GLU A 229 -3.79 -18.98 -1.86
N GLU A 230 -3.02 -18.77 -2.93
CA GLU A 230 -1.55 -18.90 -2.90
C GLU A 230 -0.92 -17.80 -2.03
N PHE A 231 -1.37 -16.57 -2.23
CA PHE A 231 -0.95 -15.43 -1.44
C PHE A 231 -1.16 -15.67 0.06
N ALA A 232 -2.38 -16.05 0.46
CA ALA A 232 -2.73 -16.28 1.85
C ALA A 232 -2.03 -17.51 2.46
N GLN A 233 -1.62 -18.48 1.64
CA GLN A 233 -0.93 -19.68 2.10
C GLN A 233 0.59 -19.53 2.20
N THR A 234 1.16 -18.47 1.61
CA THR A 234 2.60 -18.22 1.63
C THR A 234 3.08 -17.91 3.05
N ASP A 235 4.05 -18.67 3.55
CA ASP A 235 4.59 -18.49 4.91
C ASP A 235 5.24 -17.12 5.11
N LEU A 236 5.88 -16.57 4.07
CA LEU A 236 6.40 -15.20 4.08
C LEU A 236 5.29 -14.17 4.34
N ILE A 237 4.17 -14.26 3.61
CA ILE A 237 3.04 -13.33 3.75
C ILE A 237 2.40 -13.47 5.13
N LYS A 238 2.19 -14.70 5.61
CA LYS A 238 1.67 -14.94 6.97
C LYS A 238 2.58 -14.36 8.05
N ALA A 239 3.89 -14.42 7.85
CA ALA A 239 4.85 -13.87 8.81
C ALA A 239 4.91 -12.34 8.75
N LEU A 240 4.92 -11.75 7.55
CA LEU A 240 4.95 -10.29 7.37
C LEU A 240 3.67 -9.63 7.87
N LEU A 241 2.52 -10.21 7.52
CA LEU A 241 1.20 -9.68 7.86
C LEU A 241 0.62 -10.32 9.13
N ALA A 242 1.46 -10.89 10.00
CA ALA A 242 1.01 -11.39 11.29
C ALA A 242 0.47 -10.23 12.14
N PRO A 243 -0.71 -10.37 12.78
CA PRO A 243 -1.22 -9.39 13.72
C PRO A 243 -0.23 -9.16 14.88
N ASP A 244 0.01 -7.90 15.23
CA ASP A 244 0.85 -7.52 16.36
C ASP A 244 0.03 -6.93 17.53
N VAL A 245 -1.11 -6.31 17.23
CA VAL A 245 -2.00 -5.72 18.24
C VAL A 245 -3.35 -6.43 18.26
N THR A 246 -3.83 -6.75 19.47
CA THR A 246 -5.23 -7.19 19.68
C THR A 246 -6.05 -6.01 20.20
N TYR A 247 -6.96 -5.49 19.37
CA TYR A 247 -7.77 -4.33 19.70
C TYR A 247 -9.24 -4.69 19.81
N ARG A 248 -9.83 -4.47 21.00
CA ARG A 248 -11.25 -4.78 21.30
C ARG A 248 -11.66 -6.21 20.91
N GLY A 249 -10.74 -7.17 21.03
CA GLY A 249 -10.96 -8.58 20.70
C GLY A 249 -10.77 -8.95 19.22
N GLN A 250 -10.31 -8.00 18.41
CA GLN A 250 -9.99 -8.19 17.00
C GLN A 250 -8.47 -8.19 16.78
N GLU A 251 -7.99 -9.09 15.93
CA GLU A 251 -6.60 -9.12 15.47
C GLU A 251 -6.37 -8.00 14.44
N THR A 252 -5.35 -7.18 14.69
CA THR A 252 -5.03 -6.00 13.89
C THR A 252 -3.53 -5.89 13.65
N LEU A 253 -3.16 -5.15 12.61
CA LEU A 253 -1.79 -4.69 12.42
C LEU A 253 -1.70 -3.20 12.72
N SER A 254 -0.68 -2.82 13.47
CA SER A 254 -0.36 -1.42 13.71
C SER A 254 0.29 -0.76 12.49
N LEU A 255 0.05 0.54 12.35
CA LEU A 255 0.58 1.38 11.28
C LEU A 255 1.04 2.72 11.84
N GLY A 256 2.11 3.27 11.28
CA GLY A 256 2.67 4.58 11.62
C GLY A 256 3.32 5.22 10.40
N PHE A 257 2.88 6.42 10.04
CA PHE A 257 3.41 7.19 8.90
C PHE A 257 3.27 8.69 9.14
N ARG A 258 3.92 9.50 8.31
CA ARG A 258 3.88 10.96 8.42
C ARG A 258 3.31 11.60 7.18
N VAL A 259 2.67 12.76 7.34
CA VAL A 259 2.23 13.59 6.23
C VAL A 259 2.52 15.05 6.50
N HIS A 260 2.72 15.82 5.43
CA HIS A 260 2.77 17.27 5.51
C HIS A 260 1.46 17.86 4.98
N LEU A 261 0.88 18.77 5.77
CA LEU A 261 -0.43 19.36 5.55
C LEU A 261 -0.30 20.83 5.21
N ARG A 262 -0.88 21.23 4.08
CA ARG A 262 -0.97 22.64 3.68
C ARG A 262 -2.40 23.15 3.74
N ALA A 263 -2.60 24.32 4.32
CA ALA A 263 -3.92 24.96 4.35
C ALA A 263 -4.44 25.26 2.93
N CYS A 264 -5.71 24.98 2.68
CA CYS A 264 -6.35 25.34 1.42
C CYS A 264 -6.75 26.83 1.42
N ALA A 265 -6.40 27.56 0.37
CA ALA A 265 -6.86 28.93 0.18
C ALA A 265 -8.35 28.93 -0.20
N GLU A 266 -9.18 29.67 0.55
CA GLU A 266 -10.62 29.86 0.27
C GLU A 266 -11.43 28.56 0.08
N GLY A 267 -10.97 27.45 0.68
CA GLY A 267 -11.63 26.14 0.55
C GLY A 267 -11.40 25.43 -0.78
N THR A 268 -10.64 26.01 -1.72
CA THR A 268 -10.24 25.36 -2.97
C THR A 268 -8.78 24.96 -2.91
N CYS A 269 -8.53 23.66 -2.88
CA CYS A 269 -7.20 23.10 -2.99
C CYS A 269 -6.97 22.80 -4.47
N THR A 270 -6.34 23.72 -5.22
CA THR A 270 -5.88 23.40 -6.58
C THR A 270 -4.66 22.50 -6.47
N PRO A 271 -4.71 21.25 -6.98
CA PRO A 271 -3.53 20.39 -7.02
C PRO A 271 -2.43 21.07 -7.85
N ALA A 272 -1.17 20.72 -7.58
CA ALA A 272 -0.04 21.10 -8.43
C ALA A 272 -0.28 20.61 -9.88
N PRO A 273 0.37 21.19 -10.91
CA PRO A 273 0.30 20.67 -12.27
C PRO A 273 0.71 19.19 -12.28
N ARG A 274 -0.22 18.35 -12.76
CA ARG A 274 -0.24 16.90 -12.59
C ARG A 274 0.97 16.26 -13.27
N ALA A 275 1.66 15.38 -12.54
CA ALA A 275 2.51 14.40 -13.18
C ALA A 275 1.59 13.48 -14.01
N SER A 276 1.76 13.48 -15.34
CA SER A 276 0.87 12.74 -16.26
C SER A 276 0.75 11.27 -15.87
N CYS A 277 1.89 10.64 -15.56
CA CYS A 277 2.06 9.20 -15.36
C CYS A 277 1.20 8.54 -14.26
N PHE A 278 0.40 9.30 -13.51
CA PHE A 278 -0.37 8.81 -12.36
C PHE A 278 -1.70 9.55 -12.19
N ASP A 279 -2.23 10.19 -13.23
CA ASP A 279 -3.41 11.06 -13.13
C ASP A 279 -4.71 10.44 -13.69
N ARG A 280 -4.62 9.19 -14.16
CA ARG A 280 -5.71 8.39 -14.76
C ARG A 280 -6.25 8.97 -16.05
N VAL A 281 -5.49 9.86 -16.69
CA VAL A 281 -5.80 10.44 -17.98
C VAL A 281 -4.61 10.21 -18.90
N ARG A 282 -4.88 9.71 -20.11
CA ARG A 282 -3.84 9.65 -21.13
C ARG A 282 -3.46 11.06 -21.58
N ASP A 283 -2.36 11.58 -21.05
CA ASP A 283 -1.80 12.86 -21.45
C ASP A 283 -0.25 12.88 -21.44
N GLY A 284 0.37 14.06 -21.53
CA GLY A 284 1.82 14.17 -21.53
C GLY A 284 2.52 13.37 -22.64
N SER A 285 3.42 12.46 -22.25
CA SER A 285 4.16 11.56 -23.14
C SER A 285 3.54 10.16 -23.27
N GLU A 286 2.39 9.92 -22.63
CA GLU A 286 1.81 8.60 -22.48
C GLU A 286 1.26 8.02 -23.77
N THR A 287 1.47 6.73 -23.94
CA THR A 287 0.91 5.98 -25.06
C THR A 287 -0.28 5.12 -24.65
N GLY A 288 -0.37 4.70 -23.38
CA GLY A 288 -1.58 4.22 -22.70
C GLY A 288 -2.09 5.25 -21.68
N VAL A 289 -3.01 4.88 -20.78
CA VAL A 289 -3.36 5.73 -19.62
C VAL A 289 -2.36 5.43 -18.52
N ASP A 290 -1.68 6.46 -17.98
CA ASP A 290 -0.66 6.34 -16.92
C ASP A 290 0.55 5.45 -17.29
N CYS A 291 0.80 5.23 -18.58
CA CYS A 291 1.88 4.35 -19.06
C CYS A 291 2.39 4.68 -20.47
N GLY A 292 3.60 4.21 -20.78
CA GLY A 292 4.30 4.41 -22.05
C GLY A 292 5.04 5.74 -22.15
N GLY A 293 5.88 5.90 -23.18
CA GLY A 293 6.68 7.11 -23.35
C GLY A 293 7.72 7.30 -22.25
N THR A 294 7.55 8.32 -21.40
CA THR A 294 8.45 8.55 -20.23
C THR A 294 7.90 7.96 -18.92
N CYS A 295 6.71 7.36 -18.96
CA CYS A 295 6.10 6.69 -17.84
C CYS A 295 6.53 5.21 -17.80
N ARG A 296 6.03 4.47 -16.80
CA ARG A 296 6.19 3.00 -16.72
C ARG A 296 5.71 2.32 -18.01
N THR A 297 6.18 1.12 -18.29
CA THR A 297 5.67 0.37 -19.45
C THR A 297 4.21 0.00 -19.27
N CYS A 298 3.49 -0.08 -20.39
CA CYS A 298 2.10 -0.48 -20.45
C CYS A 298 1.94 -2.00 -20.46
N ALA A 299 0.98 -2.51 -19.67
CA ALA A 299 0.54 -3.89 -19.70
C ALA A 299 -0.10 -4.29 -21.05
N ALA A 300 -0.23 -5.60 -21.27
CA ALA A 300 -0.89 -6.15 -22.46
C ALA A 300 -2.31 -5.59 -22.67
N GLY A 301 -2.66 -5.28 -23.92
CA GLY A 301 -3.95 -4.71 -24.30
C GLY A 301 -4.04 -3.18 -24.20
N GLN A 302 -3.06 -2.51 -23.57
CA GLN A 302 -2.97 -1.06 -23.55
C GLN A 302 -2.45 -0.50 -24.89
N THR A 303 -2.71 0.78 -25.13
CA THR A 303 -2.23 1.45 -26.35
C THR A 303 -0.73 1.70 -26.27
N CYS A 304 -0.04 1.58 -27.40
CA CYS A 304 1.41 1.81 -27.52
C CYS A 304 1.77 2.46 -28.86
N SER A 305 2.93 3.11 -28.92
CA SER A 305 3.50 3.66 -30.16
C SER A 305 4.82 2.98 -30.55
N ALA A 306 5.51 2.38 -29.59
CA ALA A 306 6.74 1.64 -29.79
C ALA A 306 6.80 0.36 -28.94
N PRO A 307 7.59 -0.65 -29.34
CA PRO A 307 7.87 -1.84 -28.52
C PRO A 307 8.31 -1.51 -27.08
N THR A 308 9.08 -0.43 -26.91
CA THR A 308 9.56 0.04 -25.61
C THR A 308 8.47 0.57 -24.69
N ASP A 309 7.28 0.86 -25.22
CA ASP A 309 6.14 1.27 -24.40
C ASP A 309 5.48 0.07 -23.71
N CYS A 310 5.74 -1.16 -24.17
CA CYS A 310 5.06 -2.36 -23.70
C CYS A 310 5.96 -3.18 -22.80
N GLU A 311 5.39 -3.70 -21.72
CA GLU A 311 6.09 -4.59 -20.79
C GLU A 311 6.52 -5.92 -21.47
N SER A 312 5.74 -6.39 -22.45
CA SER A 312 6.12 -7.51 -23.32
C SER A 312 7.27 -7.17 -24.28
N GLY A 313 7.55 -5.90 -24.52
CA GLY A 313 8.43 -5.47 -25.61
C GLY A 313 7.79 -5.65 -26.99
N VAL A 314 6.47 -5.89 -27.06
CA VAL A 314 5.74 -6.14 -28.31
C VAL A 314 4.61 -5.13 -28.45
N CYS A 315 4.78 -4.18 -29.37
CA CYS A 315 3.71 -3.24 -29.77
C CYS A 315 3.22 -3.61 -31.17
N GLU A 316 2.08 -4.29 -31.25
CA GLU A 316 1.49 -4.75 -32.51
C GLU A 316 0.18 -4.02 -32.79
N SER A 317 0.07 -3.42 -33.98
CA SER A 317 -1.12 -2.63 -34.37
C SER A 317 -1.48 -1.51 -33.38
N GLY A 318 -0.48 -0.95 -32.69
CA GLY A 318 -0.66 0.11 -31.69
C GLY A 318 -1.19 -0.37 -30.34
N VAL A 319 -1.16 -1.68 -30.08
CA VAL A 319 -1.57 -2.28 -28.82
C VAL A 319 -0.47 -3.20 -28.29
N CYS A 320 -0.24 -3.18 -26.97
CA CYS A 320 0.72 -4.06 -26.34
C CYS A 320 0.26 -5.52 -26.45
N GLY A 321 1.10 -6.37 -27.04
CA GLY A 321 0.87 -7.80 -27.13
C GLY A 321 1.01 -8.47 -25.77
N ALA A 322 0.29 -9.57 -25.56
CA ALA A 322 0.48 -10.43 -24.40
C ALA A 322 1.84 -11.16 -24.49
N PRO A 323 2.49 -11.45 -23.35
CA PRO A 323 3.72 -12.23 -23.32
C PRO A 323 3.53 -13.63 -23.93
N SER A 324 4.59 -14.22 -24.48
CA SER A 324 4.51 -15.50 -25.19
C SER A 324 5.81 -16.30 -25.13
N CYS A 325 5.70 -17.55 -24.68
CA CYS A 325 6.76 -18.57 -24.62
C CYS A 325 7.35 -19.03 -25.96
N SER A 326 7.21 -18.27 -27.05
CA SER A 326 7.68 -18.67 -28.39
C SER A 326 7.83 -17.50 -29.36
N ASN A 327 7.85 -16.25 -28.88
CA ASN A 327 7.92 -15.06 -29.73
C ASN A 327 9.36 -14.57 -29.97
N GLY A 328 10.38 -15.24 -29.41
CA GLY A 328 11.78 -14.88 -29.59
C GLY A 328 12.23 -13.69 -28.74
N VAL A 329 11.39 -13.21 -27.84
CA VAL A 329 11.65 -12.10 -26.93
C VAL A 329 11.52 -12.66 -25.51
N ARG A 330 12.50 -12.39 -24.66
CA ARG A 330 12.32 -12.70 -23.23
C ARG A 330 11.21 -11.82 -22.70
N ASP A 331 10.06 -12.34 -22.33
CA ASP A 331 8.94 -11.54 -21.80
C ASP A 331 8.10 -12.18 -20.68
N GLY A 332 7.22 -11.38 -20.07
CA GLY A 332 6.42 -11.77 -18.92
C GLY A 332 7.27 -12.34 -17.78
N VAL A 333 7.09 -13.65 -17.52
CA VAL A 333 7.70 -14.37 -16.39
C VAL A 333 8.88 -15.25 -16.80
N GLU A 334 9.33 -15.17 -18.05
CA GLU A 334 10.43 -15.97 -18.58
C GLU A 334 11.78 -15.71 -17.90
N THR A 335 12.49 -16.78 -17.56
CA THR A 335 13.84 -16.66 -17.00
C THR A 335 14.92 -16.50 -18.06
N ASP A 336 14.66 -16.96 -19.29
CA ASP A 336 15.44 -16.68 -20.50
C ASP A 336 14.47 -16.69 -21.71
N VAL A 337 14.91 -16.23 -22.88
CA VAL A 337 14.08 -16.11 -24.09
C VAL A 337 13.30 -17.40 -24.38
N ASP A 338 11.97 -17.30 -24.36
CA ASP A 338 11.00 -18.34 -24.64
C ASP A 338 11.03 -19.55 -23.67
N CYS A 339 11.57 -19.40 -22.46
CA CYS A 339 11.66 -20.51 -21.50
C CYS A 339 11.70 -20.10 -20.01
N GLY A 340 11.40 -21.08 -19.16
CA GLY A 340 11.46 -20.97 -17.70
C GLY A 340 10.16 -20.48 -17.06
N PHE A 341 10.10 -20.60 -15.74
CA PHE A 341 8.93 -20.28 -14.93
C PHE A 341 7.64 -21.02 -15.35
N SER A 342 6.69 -20.35 -16.03
CA SER A 342 5.44 -20.93 -16.53
C SER A 342 5.55 -21.38 -18.01
N CYS A 343 6.65 -21.04 -18.68
CA CYS A 343 7.02 -21.55 -19.99
C CYS A 343 7.73 -22.91 -19.88
N GLY A 344 8.04 -23.52 -21.03
CA GLY A 344 8.81 -24.78 -21.06
C GLY A 344 10.21 -24.62 -20.45
N ASP A 345 10.75 -25.72 -19.94
CA ASP A 345 12.06 -25.71 -19.28
C ASP A 345 13.18 -25.19 -20.20
N CYS A 346 14.04 -24.35 -19.63
CA CYS A 346 15.23 -23.82 -20.27
C CYS A 346 16.32 -24.89 -20.46
N ALA A 347 17.00 -24.81 -21.61
CA ALA A 347 18.16 -25.64 -21.91
C ALA A 347 19.39 -25.25 -21.06
N VAL A 348 20.40 -26.12 -21.01
CA VAL A 348 21.70 -25.82 -20.36
C VAL A 348 22.31 -24.54 -20.95
N GLY A 349 22.86 -23.69 -20.08
CA GLY A 349 23.48 -22.41 -20.43
C GLY A 349 22.50 -21.22 -20.47
N LYS A 350 21.19 -21.46 -20.36
CA LYS A 350 20.16 -20.43 -20.28
C LYS A 350 20.00 -19.89 -18.87
N THR A 351 19.60 -18.63 -18.72
CA THR A 351 19.34 -18.01 -17.42
C THR A 351 18.15 -18.68 -16.73
N CYS A 352 18.25 -18.84 -15.42
CA CYS A 352 17.26 -19.47 -14.55
C CYS A 352 17.27 -18.80 -13.18
N LEU A 353 16.20 -18.96 -12.42
CA LEU A 353 16.11 -18.51 -11.03
C LEU A 353 16.02 -19.68 -10.06
N ARG A 354 15.53 -20.83 -10.52
CA ARG A 354 15.38 -22.05 -9.72
C ARG A 354 15.56 -23.28 -10.58
N ASN A 355 15.83 -24.40 -9.91
CA ASN A 355 16.03 -25.70 -10.55
C ASN A 355 14.89 -26.12 -11.49
N ALA A 356 13.65 -25.76 -11.16
CA ALA A 356 12.48 -26.09 -11.95
C ALA A 356 12.42 -25.35 -13.30
N ASP A 357 13.21 -24.28 -13.48
CA ASP A 357 13.27 -23.58 -14.76
C ASP A 357 14.15 -24.31 -15.78
N CYS A 358 14.97 -25.27 -15.33
CA CYS A 358 15.96 -25.93 -16.16
C CYS A 358 15.55 -27.36 -16.50
N ALA A 359 15.70 -27.77 -17.76
CA ALA A 359 15.43 -29.14 -18.20
C ALA A 359 16.36 -30.17 -17.50
N SER A 360 17.51 -29.70 -17.00
CA SER A 360 18.46 -30.47 -16.19
C SER A 360 18.07 -30.61 -14.72
N GLY A 361 17.10 -29.81 -14.24
CA GLY A 361 16.78 -29.67 -12.83
C GLY A 361 17.85 -28.94 -12.01
N GLN A 362 18.81 -28.24 -12.63
CA GLN A 362 19.92 -27.59 -11.93
C GLN A 362 20.12 -26.16 -12.42
N CYS A 363 19.82 -25.21 -11.53
CA CYS A 363 20.06 -23.79 -11.74
C CYS A 363 21.28 -23.34 -10.94
N GLY A 364 22.42 -23.20 -11.63
CA GLY A 364 23.65 -22.61 -11.10
C GLY A 364 23.86 -21.18 -11.60
N PRO A 365 22.76 -20.41 -11.75
CA PRO A 365 22.54 -19.36 -12.77
C PRO A 365 23.76 -19.08 -13.65
N PRO A 366 23.88 -19.72 -14.84
CA PRO A 366 22.82 -20.30 -15.67
C PRO A 366 22.43 -21.76 -15.35
N CYS A 367 21.47 -22.32 -16.10
CA CYS A 367 21.12 -23.73 -16.09
C CYS A 367 22.37 -24.57 -16.37
N GLU A 368 22.70 -25.47 -15.44
CA GLU A 368 23.89 -26.31 -15.54
C GLU A 368 23.54 -27.68 -16.12
N PRO A 369 24.50 -28.41 -16.70
CA PRO A 369 24.31 -29.82 -17.00
C PRO A 369 23.89 -30.57 -15.72
N GLY A 370 22.94 -31.50 -15.83
CA GLY A 370 22.55 -32.31 -14.68
C GLY A 370 23.75 -33.04 -14.09
N SER A 371 24.06 -32.79 -12.82
CA SER A 371 25.02 -33.60 -12.08
C SER A 371 24.50 -35.04 -12.00
N LEU A 372 25.21 -35.93 -12.70
CA LEU A 372 25.09 -37.36 -12.49
C LEU A 372 25.55 -37.61 -11.05
N PHE A 373 24.60 -37.77 -10.11
CA PHE A 373 24.89 -38.36 -8.82
C PHE A 373 25.28 -39.81 -9.06
N CYS A 374 26.54 -40.06 -9.39
CA CYS A 374 27.10 -41.40 -9.28
C CYS A 374 27.27 -41.62 -7.77
N ASP A 375 26.24 -42.21 -7.16
CA ASP A 375 26.23 -42.63 -5.75
C ASP A 375 27.55 -43.35 -5.47
N SER A 376 28.25 -42.97 -4.40
CA SER A 376 29.64 -43.35 -4.17
C SER A 376 29.83 -44.87 -4.19
N GLY A 377 30.19 -45.42 -5.35
CA GLY A 377 30.37 -46.87 -5.55
C GLY A 377 30.18 -47.45 -6.95
N ILE A 378 29.75 -46.70 -7.98
CA ILE A 378 29.49 -47.28 -9.32
C ILE A 378 30.29 -46.58 -10.42
N SER A 379 30.93 -47.38 -11.30
CA SER A 379 31.83 -46.91 -12.35
C SER A 379 31.11 -46.13 -13.47
N PHE A 380 31.88 -45.25 -14.11
CA PHE A 380 31.51 -44.28 -15.15
C PHE A 380 30.69 -44.80 -16.35
N GLU A 381 30.52 -46.12 -16.53
CA GLU A 381 29.83 -46.69 -17.71
C GLU A 381 28.30 -46.83 -17.55
N THR A 382 27.72 -46.45 -16.38
CA THR A 382 26.27 -46.61 -16.14
C THR A 382 25.61 -45.39 -15.48
N CYS A 383 26.13 -44.17 -15.66
CA CYS A 383 25.41 -42.98 -15.25
C CYS A 383 24.50 -42.57 -16.45
N ARG A 384 23.16 -42.66 -16.27
CA ARG A 384 22.14 -42.29 -17.26
C ARG A 384 21.62 -40.89 -16.98
#